data_AF-A0A7S1HGR8-F1
#
_entry.id   AF-A0A7S1HGR8-F1
#
_cell.length_a   1.000
_cell.length_b   1.000
_cell.length_c   1.000
_cell.angle_alpha   90.00
_cell.angle_beta   90.00
_cell.angle_gamma   90.00
#
_symmetry.space_group_name_H-M   'P 1'
#
loop_
_entity.id
_entity.type
_entity.pdbx_description
1 polymer ?
#
loop_
_entity_poly.entity_id
_entity_poly.type
_entity_poly.pdbx_seq_one_letter_code
_entity_poly.pdbx_strand_id
1 'polypeptide(L)'
;RRATAGEVEQMVEFLCKDTCFEPGDFNAQITQVLSSSSYREAVALIKVCKPKVARLQRGDLPHASAFLHGMVMSTREEVRRLFAQKAQQDAASGMQQAESPPLQQRQHQQMPDVGGGGENPQVRAAIEDLVAATCFEVVDFETQHMTLLRAMNPQMACECLRSVRSRLVNMKRHEFRNASVFLLGALSTAAKAALSSPDPSQPHL
;
A
#
# COMPACT_ATOMS: atom_id res chain seq x y z
N ARG A 1 13.93 -9.93 2.06
CA ARG A 1 14.08 -10.65 3.35
C ARG A 1 13.46 -9.83 4.47
N ARG A 2 12.76 -10.46 5.41
CA ARG A 2 12.31 -9.81 6.66
C ARG A 2 13.50 -9.63 7.61
N ALA A 3 13.39 -8.71 8.57
CA ALA A 3 14.39 -8.54 9.61
C ALA A 3 14.35 -9.72 10.59
N THR A 4 15.51 -10.22 11.00
CA THR A 4 15.61 -11.21 12.10
C THR A 4 15.44 -10.53 13.46
N ALA A 5 15.22 -11.32 14.52
CA ALA A 5 15.14 -10.77 15.89
C ALA A 5 16.41 -9.98 16.27
N GLY A 6 17.60 -10.53 16.03
CA GLY A 6 18.87 -9.83 16.30
C GLY A 6 19.07 -8.58 15.44
N GLU A 7 18.57 -8.56 14.19
CA GLU A 7 18.59 -7.34 13.37
C GLU A 7 17.63 -6.27 13.92
N VAL A 8 16.50 -6.66 14.49
CA VAL A 8 15.57 -5.73 15.15
C VAL A 8 16.18 -5.18 16.43
N GLU A 9 16.83 -6.01 17.25
CA GLU A 9 17.54 -5.56 18.46
C GLU A 9 18.60 -4.50 18.14
N GLN A 10 19.43 -4.73 17.12
CA GLN A 10 20.41 -3.73 16.67
C GLN A 10 19.77 -2.42 16.22
N MET A 11 18.60 -2.49 15.58
CA MET A 11 17.85 -1.29 15.17
C MET A 11 17.28 -0.52 16.37
N VAL A 12 16.81 -1.25 17.39
CA VAL A 12 16.36 -0.67 18.66
C VAL A 12 17.52 0.03 19.36
N GLU A 13 18.65 -0.67 19.54
CA GLU A 13 19.86 -0.09 20.13
C GLU A 13 20.32 1.16 19.37
N PHE A 14 20.32 1.11 18.04
CA PHE A 14 20.67 2.24 17.20
C PHE A 14 19.74 3.43 17.41
N LEU A 15 18.42 3.22 17.55
CA LEU A 15 17.48 4.30 17.80
C LEU A 15 17.67 4.87 19.20
N CYS A 16 17.77 4.02 20.23
CA CYS A 16 17.96 4.41 21.62
C CYS A 16 19.22 5.25 21.81
N LYS A 17 20.31 4.88 21.12
CA LYS A 17 21.58 5.62 21.19
C LYS A 17 21.37 7.11 20.87
N ASP A 18 21.80 8.00 21.76
CA ASP A 18 21.70 9.45 21.60
C ASP A 18 20.24 9.98 21.52
N THR A 19 19.28 9.27 22.10
CA THR A 19 17.88 9.72 22.25
C THR A 19 17.39 9.49 23.67
N CYS A 20 16.20 9.99 24.00
CA CYS A 20 15.56 9.76 25.31
C CYS A 20 14.82 8.41 25.43
N PHE A 21 14.94 7.53 24.44
CA PHE A 21 14.27 6.23 24.41
C PHE A 21 15.20 5.13 24.91
N GLU A 22 14.60 4.17 25.60
CA GLU A 22 15.26 2.96 26.09
C GLU A 22 14.68 1.73 25.38
N PRO A 23 15.40 0.59 25.34
CA PRO A 23 14.88 -0.64 24.76
C PRO A 23 13.52 -1.06 25.34
N GLY A 24 13.25 -0.75 26.62
CA GLY A 24 11.98 -1.03 27.28
C GLY A 24 10.77 -0.26 26.72
N ASP A 25 10.99 0.85 25.99
CA ASP A 25 9.91 1.59 25.34
C ASP A 25 9.41 0.89 24.07
N PHE A 26 10.16 -0.07 23.53
CA PHE A 26 9.81 -0.84 22.35
C PHE A 26 8.89 -2.00 22.71
N ASN A 27 7.60 -1.68 22.84
CA ASN A 27 6.60 -2.68 23.14
C ASN A 27 6.41 -3.69 21.98
N ALA A 28 5.62 -4.73 22.24
CA ALA A 28 5.34 -5.80 21.28
C ALA A 28 4.81 -5.29 19.93
N GLN A 29 4.04 -4.19 19.90
CA GLN A 29 3.48 -3.63 18.68
C GLN A 29 4.57 -3.02 17.80
N ILE A 30 5.49 -2.25 18.39
CA ILE A 30 6.62 -1.64 17.67
C ILE A 30 7.53 -2.75 17.11
N THR A 31 7.85 -3.74 17.93
CA THR A 31 8.66 -4.90 17.52
C THR A 31 7.99 -5.70 16.41
N GLN A 32 6.66 -5.85 16.44
CA GLN A 32 5.89 -6.49 15.37
C GLN A 32 5.95 -5.70 14.06
N VAL A 33 5.89 -4.36 14.11
CA VAL A 33 6.03 -3.52 12.90
C VAL A 33 7.41 -3.71 12.27
N LEU A 34 8.48 -3.69 13.06
CA LEU A 34 9.85 -3.85 12.55
C LEU A 34 10.10 -5.25 11.99
N SER A 35 9.65 -6.30 12.68
CA SER A 35 9.82 -7.70 12.27
C SER A 35 8.93 -8.14 11.09
N SER A 36 7.75 -7.55 10.94
CA SER A 36 6.87 -7.81 9.79
C SER A 36 7.27 -7.06 8.52
N SER A 37 8.07 -5.99 8.66
CA SER A 37 8.60 -5.20 7.55
C SER A 37 9.76 -5.91 6.84
N SER A 38 10.03 -5.52 5.60
CA SER A 38 11.28 -5.95 4.95
C SER A 38 12.47 -5.33 5.70
N TYR A 39 13.63 -6.01 5.72
CA TYR A 39 14.83 -5.47 6.38
C TYR A 39 15.17 -4.05 5.90
N ARG A 40 15.04 -3.80 4.59
CA ARG A 40 15.26 -2.46 4.00
C ARG A 40 14.26 -1.41 4.49
N GLU A 41 12.98 -1.76 4.58
CA GLU A 41 11.92 -0.88 5.08
C GLU A 41 12.13 -0.58 6.57
N ALA A 42 12.44 -1.59 7.39
CA ALA A 42 12.71 -1.42 8.81
C ALA A 42 13.92 -0.49 9.06
N VAL A 43 15.02 -0.69 8.32
CA VAL A 43 16.20 0.20 8.40
C VAL A 43 15.85 1.63 7.99
N ALA A 44 15.10 1.81 6.90
CA ALA A 44 14.69 3.14 6.44
C ALA A 44 13.79 3.83 7.49
N LEU A 45 12.85 3.10 8.07
CA LEU A 45 11.96 3.58 9.13
C LEU A 45 12.75 4.10 10.33
N ILE A 46 13.71 3.32 10.82
CA ILE A 46 14.55 3.71 11.97
C ILE A 46 15.40 4.93 11.65
N LYS A 47 15.97 5.00 10.43
CA LYS A 47 16.75 6.16 9.97
C LYS A 47 15.93 7.44 9.89
N VAL A 48 14.65 7.36 9.51
CA VAL A 48 13.76 8.52 9.46
C VAL A 48 13.22 8.87 10.85
N CYS A 49 12.94 7.89 11.71
CA CYS A 49 12.47 8.12 13.08
C CYS A 49 13.54 8.82 13.94
N LYS A 50 14.80 8.34 13.92
CA LYS A 50 15.87 8.83 14.79
C LYS A 50 16.01 10.36 14.85
N PRO A 51 16.12 11.11 13.73
CA PRO A 51 16.24 12.57 13.79
C PRO A 51 14.98 13.26 14.34
N LYS A 52 13.78 12.68 14.14
CA LYS A 52 12.53 13.24 14.68
C LYS A 52 12.47 13.13 16.20
N VAL A 53 13.15 12.15 16.78
CA VAL A 53 13.13 11.89 18.23
C VAL A 53 14.39 12.35 18.96
N ALA A 54 15.49 12.61 18.25
CA ALA A 54 16.78 13.00 18.84
C ALA A 54 16.74 14.30 19.66
N ARG A 55 15.75 15.16 19.44
CA ARG A 55 15.59 16.43 20.18
C ARG A 55 14.60 16.35 21.33
N LEU A 56 13.94 15.20 21.53
CA LEU A 56 12.96 15.03 22.58
C LEU A 56 13.65 14.77 23.92
N GLN A 57 13.08 15.31 25.00
CA GLN A 57 13.51 15.02 26.35
C GLN A 57 12.54 14.05 27.01
N ARG A 58 13.06 13.17 27.88
CA ARG A 58 12.25 12.15 28.55
C ARG A 58 11.12 12.76 29.38
N GLY A 59 11.37 13.91 30.01
CA GLY A 59 10.39 14.62 30.83
C GLY A 59 9.14 15.06 30.07
N ASP A 60 9.25 15.26 28.76
CA ASP A 60 8.13 15.67 27.89
C ASP A 60 7.28 14.49 27.40
N LEU A 61 7.68 13.25 27.71
CA LEU A 61 7.10 12.02 27.18
C LEU A 61 6.56 11.11 28.31
N PRO A 62 5.40 11.43 28.90
CA PRO A 62 4.80 10.61 29.97
C PRO A 62 4.46 9.18 29.49
N HIS A 63 4.27 9.00 28.19
CA HIS A 63 4.00 7.71 27.56
C HIS A 63 4.93 7.46 26.36
N ALA A 64 6.24 7.38 26.61
CA ALA A 64 7.27 7.20 25.59
C ALA A 64 6.96 6.05 24.61
N SER A 65 6.53 4.88 25.10
CA SER A 65 6.19 3.74 24.23
C SER A 65 5.02 4.05 23.27
N ALA A 66 3.96 4.72 23.75
CA ALA A 66 2.82 5.08 22.91
C ALA A 66 3.19 6.15 21.87
N PHE A 67 3.98 7.15 22.28
CA PHE A 67 4.51 8.16 21.37
C PHE A 67 5.38 7.52 20.28
N LEU A 68 6.31 6.63 20.67
CA LEU A 68 7.20 5.95 19.75
C LEU A 68 6.42 5.09 18.75
N HIS A 69 5.38 4.38 19.21
CA HIS A 69 4.50 3.62 18.33
C HIS A 69 3.79 4.53 17.30
N GLY A 70 3.23 5.67 17.73
CA GLY A 70 2.63 6.66 16.83
C GLY A 70 3.64 7.19 15.79
N MET A 71 4.86 7.50 16.23
CA MET A 71 5.95 7.97 15.37
C MET A 71 6.36 6.93 14.33
N VAL A 72 6.51 5.67 14.75
CA VAL A 72 6.84 4.52 13.90
C VAL A 72 5.75 4.30 12.86
N MET A 73 4.47 4.34 13.25
CA MET A 73 3.35 4.17 12.33
C MET A 73 3.24 5.30 11.32
N SER A 74 3.40 6.56 11.75
CA SER A 74 3.42 7.72 10.85
C SER A 74 4.59 7.66 9.86
N THR A 75 5.77 7.27 10.34
CA THR A 75 6.98 7.20 9.51
C THR A 75 6.94 6.00 8.54
N ARG A 76 6.27 4.90 8.92
CA ARG A 76 6.07 3.76 8.03
C ARG A 76 5.34 4.15 6.75
N GLU A 77 4.29 4.95 6.87
CA GLU A 77 3.53 5.45 5.72
C GLU A 77 4.40 6.35 4.82
N GLU A 78 5.20 7.23 5.43
CA GLU A 78 6.16 8.08 4.70
C GLU A 78 7.21 7.25 3.93
N VAL A 79 7.81 6.26 4.59
CA VAL A 79 8.81 5.37 3.98
C VAL A 79 8.21 4.59 2.81
N ARG A 80 6.98 4.08 2.95
CA ARG A 80 6.29 3.38 1.85
C ARG A 80 6.07 4.28 0.64
N ARG A 81 5.69 5.54 0.85
CA ARG A 81 5.57 6.53 -0.24
C ARG A 81 6.91 6.78 -0.94
N LEU A 82 8.00 6.93 -0.18
CA LEU A 82 9.33 7.13 -0.75
C LEU A 82 9.79 5.94 -1.60
N PHE A 83 9.56 4.70 -1.14
CA PHE A 83 9.86 3.51 -1.94
C PHE A 83 8.97 3.39 -3.17
N ALA A 84 7.68 3.75 -3.09
CA ALA A 84 6.78 3.75 -4.23
C ALA A 84 7.18 4.78 -5.29
N GLN A 85 7.55 6.00 -4.87
CA GLN A 85 8.03 7.05 -5.77
C GLN A 85 9.36 6.68 -6.43
N LYS A 86 10.29 6.09 -5.67
CA LYS A 86 11.57 5.65 -6.22
C LYS A 86 11.40 4.53 -7.25
N ALA A 87 10.50 3.58 -7.01
CA ALA A 87 10.18 2.54 -7.98
C ALA A 87 9.56 3.12 -9.27
N GLN A 88 8.78 4.20 -9.17
CA GLN A 88 8.23 4.92 -10.34
C GLN A 88 9.32 5.69 -11.11
N GLN A 89 10.27 6.31 -10.40
CA GLN A 89 11.39 7.03 -11.04
C GLN A 89 12.41 6.10 -11.68
N ASP A 90 12.73 4.97 -11.06
CA ASP A 90 13.64 3.96 -11.64
C ASP A 90 13.00 3.33 -12.90
N ALA A 91 11.68 3.12 -12.89
CA ALA A 91 10.94 2.66 -14.06
C ALA A 91 10.90 3.71 -15.20
N ALA A 92 10.81 5.00 -14.86
CA ALA A 92 10.83 6.09 -15.84
C ALA A 92 12.24 6.38 -16.40
N SER A 93 13.28 6.22 -15.58
CA SER A 93 14.68 6.51 -15.96
C SER A 93 15.33 5.38 -16.76
N GLY A 94 14.82 4.15 -16.65
CA GLY A 94 15.24 3.01 -17.47
C GLY A 94 14.88 3.11 -18.96
N MET A 95 14.13 4.14 -19.38
CA MET A 95 13.76 4.39 -20.78
C MET A 95 14.61 5.44 -21.51
N GLN A 96 15.69 5.97 -20.91
CA GLN A 96 16.50 7.06 -21.52
C GLN A 96 17.98 6.73 -21.82
N GLN A 97 18.35 5.47 -21.95
CA GLN A 97 19.64 5.08 -22.55
C GLN A 97 19.46 3.96 -23.58
N ALA A 98 18.90 4.32 -24.72
CA ALA A 98 19.15 3.63 -25.97
C ALA A 98 19.26 4.70 -27.07
N GLU A 99 20.49 4.98 -27.48
CA GLU A 99 20.83 5.84 -28.61
C GLU A 99 20.00 5.49 -29.86
N SER A 100 19.50 6.52 -30.52
CA SER A 100 18.96 6.50 -31.89
C SER A 100 20.10 6.85 -32.88
N PRO A 101 20.00 6.70 -34.23
CA PRO A 101 19.26 5.79 -35.14
C PRO A 101 20.19 5.29 -36.33
N PRO A 102 19.76 4.75 -37.52
CA PRO A 102 18.85 5.37 -38.50
C PRO A 102 17.77 4.45 -39.13
N LEU A 103 16.59 5.06 -39.33
CA LEU A 103 15.63 4.94 -40.45
C LEU A 103 15.66 3.67 -41.34
N GLN A 104 14.61 2.85 -41.26
CA GLN A 104 13.95 2.32 -42.47
C GLN A 104 12.51 1.85 -42.20
N GLN A 105 11.67 2.20 -43.17
CA GLN A 105 10.25 1.92 -43.37
C GLN A 105 9.77 0.52 -42.91
N ARG A 106 8.69 0.49 -42.13
CA ARG A 106 7.54 -0.40 -42.41
C ARG A 106 6.31 0.03 -41.63
N GLN A 107 5.23 0.32 -42.36
CA GLN A 107 3.86 0.37 -41.86
C GLN A 107 3.60 -0.85 -40.98
N HIS A 108 3.03 -0.68 -39.78
CA HIS A 108 2.12 -1.65 -39.15
C HIS A 108 1.37 -0.96 -37.99
N GLN A 109 0.04 -1.05 -38.08
CA GLN A 109 -0.97 -1.08 -37.01
C GLN A 109 -0.68 -0.34 -35.69
N GLN A 110 -1.52 0.67 -35.43
CA GLN A 110 -1.87 1.14 -34.11
C GLN A 110 -2.20 -0.06 -33.20
N MET A 111 -1.28 -0.39 -32.30
CA MET A 111 -1.59 -1.17 -31.10
C MET A 111 -1.74 -0.20 -29.92
N PRO A 112 -2.70 -0.46 -29.01
CA PRO A 112 -2.95 0.42 -27.88
C PRO A 112 -1.75 0.39 -26.94
N ASP A 113 -1.38 1.60 -26.52
CA ASP A 113 -0.38 1.93 -25.52
C ASP A 113 -0.61 1.16 -24.22
N VAL A 114 0.19 0.11 -23.98
CA VAL A 114 0.28 -0.59 -22.69
C VAL A 114 1.54 -0.08 -21.99
N GLY A 115 1.48 1.15 -21.49
CA GLY A 115 2.67 1.84 -21.00
C GLY A 115 2.42 3.08 -20.15
N GLY A 116 1.63 2.97 -19.08
CA GLY A 116 1.45 4.10 -18.16
C GLY A 116 0.42 3.86 -17.07
N GLY A 117 0.70 2.93 -16.15
CA GLY A 117 -0.22 2.56 -15.07
C GLY A 117 -0.32 3.59 -13.93
N GLY A 118 -0.62 4.84 -14.26
CA GLY A 118 -1.28 5.74 -13.31
C GLY A 118 -2.63 5.11 -12.94
N GLU A 119 -2.96 5.13 -11.66
CA GLU A 119 -4.25 4.62 -11.21
C GLU A 119 -5.38 5.34 -11.96
N ASN A 120 -6.27 4.59 -12.61
CA ASN A 120 -7.35 5.18 -13.39
C ASN A 120 -8.19 6.08 -12.45
N PRO A 121 -8.38 7.38 -12.78
CA PRO A 121 -9.07 8.33 -11.90
C PRO A 121 -10.48 7.87 -11.49
N GLN A 122 -11.16 7.12 -12.36
CA GLN A 122 -12.49 6.59 -12.10
C GLN A 122 -12.46 5.48 -11.05
N VAL A 123 -11.45 4.59 -11.12
CA VAL A 123 -11.25 3.52 -10.15
C VAL A 123 -10.88 4.12 -8.79
N ARG A 124 -10.04 5.15 -8.78
CA ARG A 124 -9.69 5.88 -7.56
C ARG A 124 -10.90 6.55 -6.92
N ALA A 125 -11.72 7.26 -7.69
CA ALA A 125 -12.95 7.86 -7.20
C ALA A 125 -13.92 6.81 -6.64
N ALA A 126 -14.01 5.63 -7.27
CA ALA A 126 -14.82 4.52 -6.78
C ALA A 126 -14.27 3.91 -5.47
N ILE A 127 -12.96 3.89 -5.27
CA ILE A 127 -12.34 3.50 -3.98
C ILE A 127 -12.69 4.53 -2.90
N GLU A 128 -12.56 5.82 -3.20
CA GLU A 128 -12.89 6.90 -2.26
C GLU A 128 -14.38 6.87 -1.86
N ASP A 129 -15.29 6.62 -2.81
CA ASP A 129 -16.73 6.43 -2.55
C ASP A 129 -17.02 5.19 -1.68
N LEU A 130 -16.34 4.06 -1.92
CA LEU A 130 -16.46 2.87 -1.07
C LEU A 130 -16.00 3.15 0.36
N VAL A 131 -14.84 3.79 0.52
CA VAL A 131 -14.29 4.18 1.83
C VAL A 131 -15.25 5.12 2.56
N ALA A 132 -15.79 6.13 1.86
CA ALA A 132 -16.74 7.07 2.46
C ALA A 132 -18.06 6.41 2.92
N ALA A 133 -18.47 5.32 2.26
CA ALA A 133 -19.73 4.64 2.53
C ALA A 133 -19.60 3.41 3.46
N THR A 134 -18.39 3.03 3.88
CA THR A 134 -18.17 1.79 4.65
C THR A 134 -17.23 2.03 5.83
N CYS A 135 -16.95 1.00 6.62
CA CYS A 135 -15.98 1.08 7.71
C CYS A 135 -14.52 0.82 7.28
N PHE A 136 -14.27 0.67 5.97
CA PHE A 136 -12.94 0.46 5.41
C PHE A 136 -12.23 1.79 5.20
N GLU A 137 -10.92 1.76 5.30
CA GLU A 137 -10.04 2.92 5.13
C GLU A 137 -9.16 2.71 3.91
N VAL A 138 -8.60 3.78 3.35
CA VAL A 138 -7.65 3.70 2.22
C VAL A 138 -6.46 2.78 2.56
N VAL A 139 -6.04 2.72 3.82
CA VAL A 139 -4.94 1.86 4.28
C VAL A 139 -5.27 0.36 4.22
N ASP A 140 -6.55 -0.01 4.15
CA ASP A 140 -6.98 -1.41 3.99
C ASP A 140 -6.82 -1.87 2.53
N PHE A 141 -6.66 -0.95 1.57
CA PHE A 141 -6.38 -1.25 0.17
C PHE A 141 -4.88 -1.51 -0.07
N GLU A 142 -4.44 -2.69 0.35
CA GLU A 142 -3.09 -3.19 0.07
C GLU A 142 -2.83 -3.47 -1.43
N THR A 143 -1.55 -3.66 -1.78
CA THR A 143 -1.07 -3.91 -3.15
C THR A 143 -1.87 -4.97 -3.91
N GLN A 144 -2.30 -6.03 -3.23
CA GLN A 144 -3.03 -7.14 -3.86
C GLN A 144 -4.40 -6.70 -4.41
N HIS A 145 -5.10 -5.81 -3.72
CA HIS A 145 -6.35 -5.21 -4.20
C HIS A 145 -6.11 -4.37 -5.45
N MET A 146 -5.07 -3.53 -5.41
CA MET A 146 -4.74 -2.65 -6.53
C MET A 146 -4.29 -3.43 -7.76
N THR A 147 -3.53 -4.52 -7.57
CA THR A 147 -3.19 -5.44 -8.67
C THR A 147 -4.44 -6.07 -9.27
N LEU A 148 -5.39 -6.53 -8.44
CA LEU A 148 -6.65 -7.10 -8.91
C LEU A 148 -7.48 -6.07 -9.69
N LEU A 149 -7.64 -4.86 -9.17
CA LEU A 149 -8.39 -3.79 -9.82
C LEU A 149 -7.75 -3.34 -11.15
N ARG A 150 -6.42 -3.31 -11.23
CA ARG A 150 -5.67 -2.97 -12.46
C ARG A 150 -5.70 -4.08 -13.52
N ALA A 151 -5.86 -5.34 -13.10
CA ALA A 151 -6.01 -6.45 -14.03
C ALA A 151 -7.38 -6.45 -14.74
N MET A 152 -8.34 -5.66 -14.24
CA MET A 152 -9.66 -5.49 -14.82
C MET A 152 -9.72 -4.23 -15.68
N ASN A 153 -10.62 -4.20 -16.67
CA ASN A 153 -10.94 -2.94 -17.33
C ASN A 153 -11.55 -1.95 -16.30
N PRO A 154 -11.40 -0.63 -16.49
CA PRO A 154 -11.82 0.36 -15.48
C PRO A 154 -13.32 0.31 -15.12
N GLN A 155 -14.18 0.02 -16.10
CA GLN A 155 -15.62 -0.08 -15.85
C GLN A 155 -15.96 -1.27 -14.95
N MET A 156 -15.40 -2.44 -15.24
CA MET A 156 -15.58 -3.66 -14.45
C MET A 156 -14.97 -3.51 -13.04
N ALA A 157 -13.84 -2.83 -12.92
CA ALA A 157 -13.26 -2.49 -11.62
C ALA A 157 -14.20 -1.60 -10.80
N CYS A 158 -14.80 -0.56 -11.42
CA CYS A 158 -15.78 0.30 -10.77
C CYS A 158 -17.07 -0.45 -10.38
N GLU A 159 -17.53 -1.39 -11.20
CA GLU A 159 -18.69 -2.24 -10.89
C GLU A 159 -18.40 -3.20 -9.73
N CYS A 160 -17.22 -3.80 -9.70
CA CYS A 160 -16.78 -4.62 -8.58
C CYS A 160 -16.78 -3.81 -7.28
N LEU A 161 -16.20 -2.60 -7.30
CA LEU A 161 -16.19 -1.70 -6.15
C LEU A 161 -17.61 -1.31 -5.71
N ARG A 162 -18.52 -0.99 -6.65
CA ARG A 162 -19.94 -0.70 -6.35
C ARG A 162 -20.66 -1.90 -5.73
N SER A 163 -20.41 -3.11 -6.24
CA SER A 163 -20.99 -4.35 -5.72
C SER A 163 -20.50 -4.63 -4.30
N VAL A 164 -19.19 -4.48 -4.05
CA VAL A 164 -18.61 -4.60 -2.72
C VAL A 164 -19.18 -3.55 -1.77
N ARG A 165 -19.21 -2.26 -2.16
CA ARG A 165 -19.82 -1.19 -1.37
C ARG A 165 -21.24 -1.56 -0.92
N SER A 166 -22.08 -1.99 -1.85
CA SER A 166 -23.48 -2.34 -1.57
C SER A 166 -23.61 -3.46 -0.53
N ARG A 167 -22.67 -4.41 -0.54
CA ARG A 167 -22.63 -5.52 0.43
C ARG A 167 -22.08 -5.11 1.79
N LEU A 168 -21.17 -4.14 1.84
CA LEU A 168 -20.40 -3.82 3.04
C LEU A 168 -20.87 -2.56 3.79
N VAL A 169 -21.80 -1.78 3.21
CA VAL A 169 -22.30 -0.50 3.77
C VAL A 169 -22.80 -0.59 5.22
N ASN A 170 -23.35 -1.74 5.64
CA ASN A 170 -23.92 -1.94 6.98
C ASN A 170 -23.00 -2.68 7.95
N MET A 171 -21.79 -3.07 7.52
CA MET A 171 -20.87 -3.82 8.37
C MET A 171 -20.00 -2.90 9.21
N LYS A 172 -19.65 -3.33 10.42
CA LYS A 172 -18.82 -2.55 11.35
C LYS A 172 -17.40 -3.07 11.42
N ARG A 173 -16.42 -2.18 11.63
CA ARG A 173 -14.97 -2.51 11.60
C ARG A 173 -14.57 -3.64 12.55
N HIS A 174 -15.19 -3.72 13.73
CA HIS A 174 -14.90 -4.75 14.73
C HIS A 174 -15.39 -6.15 14.35
N GLU A 175 -16.24 -6.28 13.34
CA GLU A 175 -16.68 -7.56 12.79
C GLU A 175 -15.56 -8.24 11.98
N PHE A 176 -14.50 -7.49 11.64
CA PHE A 176 -13.37 -7.98 10.86
C PHE A 176 -12.12 -8.16 11.73
N ARG A 177 -11.61 -9.40 11.80
CA ARG A 177 -10.29 -9.67 12.39
C ARG A 177 -9.14 -9.05 11.57
N ASN A 178 -9.33 -8.95 10.26
CA ASN A 178 -8.42 -8.27 9.33
C ASN A 178 -9.25 -7.71 8.17
N ALA A 179 -9.42 -6.38 8.13
CA ALA A 179 -10.23 -5.69 7.14
C ALA A 179 -9.68 -5.87 5.71
N SER A 180 -8.36 -5.73 5.53
CA SER A 180 -7.67 -5.93 4.24
C SER A 180 -7.92 -7.32 3.64
N VAL A 181 -7.75 -8.40 4.42
CA VAL A 181 -8.00 -9.76 3.91
C VAL A 181 -9.46 -9.97 3.52
N PHE A 182 -10.39 -9.43 4.30
CA PHE A 182 -11.81 -9.54 4.01
C PHE A 182 -12.18 -8.77 2.73
N LEU A 183 -11.66 -7.55 2.59
CA LEU A 183 -11.84 -6.71 1.41
C LEU A 183 -11.33 -7.40 0.14
N LEU A 184 -10.17 -8.07 0.21
CA LEU A 184 -9.63 -8.86 -0.90
C LEU A 184 -10.56 -10.00 -1.30
N GLY A 185 -11.12 -10.70 -0.32
CA GLY A 185 -12.11 -11.75 -0.55
C GLY A 185 -13.36 -11.21 -1.25
N ALA A 186 -13.92 -10.10 -0.75
CA ALA A 186 -15.10 -9.46 -1.32
C ALA A 186 -14.86 -9.00 -2.76
N LEU A 187 -13.72 -8.36 -3.04
CA LEU A 187 -13.34 -7.92 -4.38
C LEU A 187 -13.11 -9.11 -5.33
N SER A 188 -12.48 -10.18 -4.86
CA SER A 188 -12.26 -11.39 -5.67
C SER A 188 -13.58 -12.08 -6.03
N THR A 189 -14.54 -12.12 -5.10
CA THR A 189 -15.89 -12.63 -5.37
C THR A 189 -16.63 -11.75 -6.38
N ALA A 190 -16.57 -10.43 -6.22
CA ALA A 190 -17.21 -9.50 -7.15
C ALA A 190 -16.61 -9.59 -8.56
N ALA A 191 -15.28 -9.69 -8.66
CA ALA A 191 -14.58 -9.87 -9.93
C ALA A 191 -14.98 -11.18 -10.62
N LYS A 192 -15.07 -12.29 -9.88
CA LYS A 192 -15.56 -13.56 -10.43
C LYS A 192 -17.00 -13.47 -10.92
N ALA A 193 -17.88 -12.80 -10.17
CA ALA A 193 -19.27 -12.60 -10.55
C ALA A 193 -19.41 -11.72 -11.81
N ALA A 194 -18.59 -10.67 -11.94
CA ALA A 194 -18.55 -9.83 -13.13
C ALA A 194 -18.07 -10.60 -14.37
N LEU A 195 -17.08 -11.50 -14.21
CA LEU A 195 -16.59 -12.36 -15.29
C LEU A 195 -17.57 -13.49 -15.67
N SER A 196 -18.48 -13.86 -14.77
CA SER A 196 -19.44 -14.95 -14.96
C SER A 196 -20.83 -14.46 -15.37
N SER A 197 -21.05 -13.15 -15.43
CA SER A 197 -22.32 -12.57 -15.86
C SER A 197 -22.40 -12.63 -17.40
N PRO A 198 -23.37 -13.35 -17.98
CA PRO A 198 -23.50 -13.44 -19.42
C PRO A 198 -23.87 -12.06 -19.98
N ASP A 199 -23.26 -11.73 -21.12
CA ASP A 199 -23.49 -10.50 -21.87
C ASP A 199 -25.00 -10.36 -22.21
N PRO A 200 -25.70 -9.33 -21.70
CA PRO A 200 -27.11 -9.09 -22.05
C PRO A 200 -27.30 -8.71 -23.53
N SER A 201 -26.22 -8.58 -24.30
CA SER A 201 -26.22 -8.23 -25.72
C SER A 201 -26.29 -9.43 -26.66
N GLN A 202 -26.29 -10.67 -26.17
CA GLN A 202 -26.46 -11.84 -27.05
C GLN A 202 -27.95 -12.13 -27.29
N PRO A 203 -28.45 -12.02 -28.54
CA PRO A 203 -29.77 -12.50 -28.86
C PRO A 203 -29.79 -14.02 -28.66
N HIS A 204 -30.71 -14.49 -27.82
CA HIS A 204 -31.03 -15.92 -27.75
C HIS A 204 -31.48 -16.38 -29.13
N LEU A 205 -30.69 -17.27 -29.76
CA LEU A 205 -31.10 -18.10 -30.89
C LEU A 205 -31.88 -19.31 -30.38
#